data_AF-A0A9E2QEQ0-F1
#
_entry.id   AF-A0A9E2QEQ0-F1
#
_cell.length_a   1.000
_cell.length_b   1.000
_cell.length_c   1.000
_cell.angle_alpha   90.00
_cell.angle_beta   90.00
_cell.angle_gamma   90.00
#
_symmetry.space_group_name_H-M   'P 1'
#
loop_
_entity.id
_entity.type
_entity.pdbx_description
1 polymer ?
#
loop_
_entity_poly.entity_id
_entity_poly.type
_entity_poly.pdbx_seq_one_letter_code
_entity_poly.pdbx_strand_id
1 'polypeptide(L)'
;MKEIKCAFCKGTGKDPFDLLSELSVCQVCKGTGKVEVEEPAIKCVFCKSTGVYRNTRLTCTVCNGKGMVTMKGATNKCPKCKGTGATADSGLPCLKCGGKGVISKK
;
A
#
# COMPACT_ATOMS: atom_id res chain seq x y z
N MET A 1 16.35 2.62 -19.25
CA MET A 1 15.18 2.77 -18.35
C MET A 1 14.05 1.93 -18.89
N LYS A 2 13.24 1.33 -18.01
CA LYS A 2 12.11 0.48 -18.38
C LYS A 2 10.84 0.99 -17.69
N GLU A 3 9.78 1.08 -18.47
CA GLU A 3 8.46 1.40 -17.96
C GLU A 3 7.81 0.14 -17.35
N ILE A 4 7.34 0.26 -16.11
CA ILE A 4 6.60 -0.81 -15.42
C ILE A 4 5.30 -0.27 -14.85
N LYS A 5 4.37 -1.19 -14.55
CA LYS A 5 3.13 -0.87 -13.85
C LYS A 5 3.44 -0.22 -12.50
N CYS A 6 2.78 0.90 -12.19
CA CYS A 6 2.91 1.54 -10.88
C CYS A 6 2.37 0.59 -9.80
N ALA A 7 3.25 0.14 -8.89
CA ALA A 7 2.87 -0.78 -7.83
C ALA A 7 1.87 -0.15 -6.84
N PHE A 8 2.10 1.11 -6.45
CA PHE A 8 1.27 1.83 -5.48
C PHE A 8 -0.22 1.85 -5.87
N CYS A 9 -0.56 2.36 -7.06
CA CYS A 9 -1.94 2.37 -7.55
C CYS A 9 -2.34 1.11 -8.32
N LYS A 10 -1.46 0.10 -8.40
CA LYS A 10 -1.68 -1.11 -9.21
C LYS A 10 -2.08 -0.77 -10.65
N GLY A 11 -1.46 0.28 -11.20
CA GLY A 11 -1.65 0.81 -12.55
C GLY A 11 -3.00 1.41 -12.90
N THR A 12 -3.85 1.71 -11.91
CA THR A 12 -5.11 2.44 -12.17
C THR A 12 -4.90 3.90 -12.51
N GLY A 13 -3.76 4.48 -12.13
CA GLY A 13 -3.52 5.92 -12.23
C GLY A 13 -4.26 6.74 -11.17
N LYS A 14 -5.12 6.15 -10.35
CA LYS A 14 -5.88 6.83 -9.28
C LYS A 14 -5.26 6.61 -7.90
N ASP A 15 -5.52 7.51 -6.97
CA ASP A 15 -5.19 7.28 -5.56
C ASP A 15 -5.97 6.06 -5.05
N PRO A 16 -5.31 5.00 -4.54
CA PRO A 16 -6.00 3.77 -4.15
C PRO A 16 -6.55 3.81 -2.72
N PHE A 17 -6.46 4.96 -2.03
CA PHE A 17 -6.84 5.12 -0.63
C PHE A 17 -7.93 6.16 -0.40
N ASP A 18 -8.43 6.78 -1.48
CA ASP A 18 -9.50 7.79 -1.48
C ASP A 18 -9.27 8.90 -0.44
N LEU A 19 -8.00 9.26 -0.20
CA LEU A 19 -7.61 10.15 0.91
C LEU A 19 -8.06 11.61 0.70
N LEU A 20 -8.19 12.04 -0.55
CA LEU A 20 -8.54 13.42 -0.92
C LEU A 20 -9.88 13.49 -1.67
N SER A 21 -10.09 12.63 -2.68
CA SER A 21 -11.35 12.45 -3.41
C SER A 21 -11.26 11.26 -4.38
N GLU A 22 -12.39 10.74 -4.88
CA GLU A 22 -12.43 9.70 -5.92
C GLU A 22 -11.80 10.12 -7.27
N LEU A 23 -11.64 11.43 -7.48
CA LEU A 23 -11.01 12.02 -8.66
C LEU A 23 -9.50 12.16 -8.50
N SER A 24 -8.96 11.85 -7.32
CA SER A 24 -7.55 12.04 -7.02
C SER A 24 -6.67 11.12 -7.86
N VAL A 25 -5.72 11.72 -8.58
CA VAL A 25 -4.71 10.98 -9.34
C VAL A 25 -3.65 10.40 -8.39
N CYS A 26 -3.06 9.29 -8.81
CA CYS A 26 -1.99 8.64 -8.06
C CYS A 26 -0.78 9.58 -7.94
N GLN A 27 -0.39 9.91 -6.71
CA GLN A 27 0.77 10.76 -6.41
C GLN A 27 2.12 10.21 -6.92
N VAL A 28 2.22 8.89 -7.12
CA VAL A 28 3.48 8.23 -7.55
C VAL A 28 3.67 8.32 -9.06
N CYS A 29 2.64 7.98 -9.84
CA CYS A 29 2.70 7.96 -11.30
C CYS A 29 2.02 9.16 -11.96
N LYS A 30 1.48 10.10 -11.18
CA LYS A 30 0.79 11.31 -11.65
C LYS A 30 -0.34 11.01 -12.64
N GLY A 31 -1.09 9.93 -12.41
CA GLY A 31 -2.21 9.55 -13.29
C GLY A 31 -1.89 8.53 -14.39
N THR A 32 -0.62 8.29 -14.72
CA THR A 32 -0.27 7.46 -15.90
C THR A 32 -0.46 5.96 -15.70
N GLY A 33 -0.56 5.52 -14.44
CA GLY A 33 -0.59 4.09 -14.08
C GLY A 33 0.78 3.39 -14.22
N LYS A 34 1.84 4.11 -14.61
CA LYS A 34 3.16 3.52 -14.89
C LYS A 34 4.30 4.36 -14.34
N VAL A 35 5.46 3.74 -14.12
CA VAL A 35 6.67 4.39 -13.61
C VAL A 35 7.89 3.88 -14.34
N GLU A 36 8.87 4.75 -14.54
CA GLU A 36 10.18 4.36 -15.08
C GLU A 36 11.11 3.86 -13.98
N VAL A 37 11.85 2.80 -14.30
CA VAL A 37 12.82 2.15 -13.42
C VAL A 37 14.11 1.86 -14.19
N GLU A 38 15.24 2.04 -13.54
CA GLU A 38 16.55 1.64 -14.07
C GLU A 38 16.76 0.13 -13.85
N GLU A 39 17.16 -0.59 -14.90
CA GLU A 39 17.45 -2.02 -14.84
C GLU A 39 18.96 -2.27 -14.62
N PRO A 40 19.34 -3.35 -13.91
CA PRO A 40 18.47 -4.38 -13.34
C PRO A 40 17.72 -3.92 -12.09
N ALA A 41 16.46 -4.31 -11.93
CA ALA A 41 15.65 -3.96 -10.75
C ALA A 41 15.20 -5.21 -9.99
N ILE A 42 15.15 -5.10 -8.67
CA ILE A 42 14.69 -6.18 -7.77
C ILE A 42 13.47 -5.77 -6.96
N LYS A 43 12.69 -6.75 -6.52
CA LYS A 43 11.52 -6.53 -5.67
C LYS A 43 11.90 -5.82 -4.37
N CYS A 44 11.17 -4.75 -4.04
CA CYS A 44 11.36 -4.06 -2.78
C CYS A 44 10.85 -4.93 -1.62
N VAL A 45 11.77 -5.51 -0.86
CA VAL A 45 11.46 -6.41 0.27
C VAL A 45 10.66 -5.70 1.37
N PHE A 46 10.97 -4.42 1.64
CA PHE A 46 10.30 -3.63 2.68
C PHE A 46 8.78 -3.56 2.48
N CYS A 47 8.34 -3.16 1.27
CA CYS A 47 6.92 -3.11 0.95
C CYS A 47 6.37 -4.43 0.35
N LYS A 48 7.22 -5.45 0.17
CA LYS A 48 6.86 -6.69 -0.55
C LYS A 48 6.23 -6.41 -1.92
N SER A 49 6.82 -5.46 -2.65
CA SER A 49 6.36 -4.99 -3.96
C SER A 49 4.97 -4.36 -4.03
N THR A 50 4.32 -4.05 -2.91
CA THR A 50 3.04 -3.32 -2.95
C THR A 50 3.21 -1.86 -3.37
N GLY A 51 4.41 -1.29 -3.19
CA GLY A 51 4.63 0.15 -3.33
C GLY A 51 4.03 0.96 -2.18
N VAL A 52 3.39 0.33 -1.19
CA VAL A 52 2.74 1.02 -0.06
C VAL A 52 3.64 0.92 1.17
N TYR A 53 3.74 2.01 1.92
CA TYR A 53 4.47 2.03 3.18
C TYR A 53 3.74 1.19 4.23
N ARG A 54 4.47 0.23 4.81
CA ARG A 54 3.93 -0.66 5.84
C ARG A 54 4.09 0.00 7.19
N ASN A 55 3.04 0.68 7.67
CA ASN A 55 3.05 1.25 9.01
C ASN A 55 2.58 0.24 10.05
N THR A 56 3.43 -0.76 10.30
CA THR A 56 3.13 -1.90 11.20
C THR A 56 3.09 -1.51 12.68
N ARG A 57 3.49 -0.29 13.03
CA ARG A 57 3.46 0.21 14.42
C ARG A 57 2.10 0.77 14.83
N LEU A 58 1.24 1.11 13.87
CA LEU A 58 -0.10 1.58 14.18
C LEU A 58 -1.06 0.40 14.37
N THR A 59 -1.67 0.34 15.54
CA THR A 59 -2.78 -0.58 15.81
C THR A 59 -3.95 -0.28 14.89
N CYS A 60 -4.68 -1.31 14.47
CA CYS A 60 -5.93 -1.15 13.75
C CYS A 60 -6.95 -0.45 14.64
N THR A 61 -7.42 0.72 14.22
CA THR A 61 -8.38 1.56 14.97
C THR A 61 -9.76 0.92 15.14
N VAL A 62 -10.11 -0.06 14.31
CA VAL A 62 -11.40 -0.77 14.38
C VAL A 62 -11.41 -1.83 15.48
N CYS A 63 -10.29 -2.53 15.68
CA CYS A 63 -10.20 -3.61 16.69
C CYS A 63 -9.25 -3.29 17.85
N ASN A 64 -8.68 -2.08 17.88
CA ASN A 64 -7.70 -1.62 18.87
C ASN A 64 -6.56 -2.62 19.10
N GLY A 65 -5.98 -3.16 18.01
CA GLY A 65 -4.88 -4.11 18.12
C GLY A 65 -5.28 -5.58 18.29
N LYS A 66 -6.55 -5.89 18.60
CA LYS A 66 -6.98 -7.25 18.98
C LYS A 66 -7.04 -8.23 17.82
N GLY A 67 -7.16 -7.74 16.58
CA GLY A 67 -7.38 -8.57 15.39
C GLY A 67 -8.80 -9.17 15.29
N MET A 68 -9.63 -9.04 16.33
CA MET A 68 -11.00 -9.53 16.40
C MET A 68 -11.99 -8.40 16.72
N VAL A 69 -13.23 -8.53 16.26
CA VAL A 69 -14.36 -7.66 16.64
C VAL A 69 -15.56 -8.51 17.01
N THR A 70 -16.33 -8.07 18.01
CA THR A 70 -17.58 -8.71 18.39
C THR A 70 -18.74 -7.87 17.86
N MET A 71 -19.59 -8.47 17.04
CA MET A 71 -20.81 -7.84 16.51
C MET A 71 -21.98 -8.80 16.71
N LYS A 72 -23.05 -8.33 17.33
CA LYS A 72 -24.27 -9.13 17.61
C LYS A 72 -23.98 -10.48 18.28
N GLY A 73 -23.04 -10.51 19.24
CA GLY A 73 -22.68 -11.72 19.99
C GLY A 73 -21.70 -12.67 19.30
N ALA A 74 -21.37 -12.48 18.01
CA ALA A 74 -20.38 -13.29 17.31
C ALA A 74 -19.02 -12.57 17.26
N THR A 75 -17.94 -13.29 17.62
CA THR A 75 -16.56 -12.79 17.52
C THR A 75 -15.94 -13.27 16.21
N ASN A 76 -15.59 -12.32 15.35
CA ASN A 76 -15.03 -12.59 14.04
C ASN A 76 -13.70 -11.86 13.85
N LYS A 77 -12.88 -12.33 12.89
CA LYS A 77 -11.69 -11.60 12.44
C LYS A 77 -12.11 -10.19 12.03
N CYS A 78 -11.37 -9.19 12.50
CA CYS A 78 -11.61 -7.81 12.15
C CYS A 78 -11.55 -7.65 10.61
N PRO A 79 -12.62 -7.17 9.95
CA PRO A 79 -12.68 -7.11 8.49
C PRO A 79 -11.65 -6.11 7.93
N LYS A 80 -11.31 -5.07 8.70
CA LYS A 80 -10.35 -4.04 8.29
C LYS A 80 -8.91 -4.55 8.25
N CYS A 81 -8.45 -5.21 9.32
CA CYS A 81 -7.06 -5.70 9.42
C CYS A 81 -6.91 -7.19 9.09
N LYS A 82 -8.01 -7.90 8.80
CA LYS A 82 -8.05 -9.34 8.51
C LYS A 82 -7.38 -10.21 9.58
N GLY A 83 -7.45 -9.78 10.84
CA GLY A 83 -6.87 -10.51 11.97
C GLY A 83 -5.47 -10.09 12.38
N THR A 84 -4.81 -9.17 11.67
CA THR A 84 -3.42 -8.78 12.01
C THR A 84 -3.33 -7.87 13.24
N GLY A 85 -4.42 -7.21 13.62
CA GLY A 85 -4.42 -6.19 14.67
C GLY A 85 -3.69 -4.89 14.28
N ALA A 86 -3.06 -4.83 13.11
CA ALA A 86 -2.30 -3.68 12.65
C ALA A 86 -3.02 -2.96 11.50
N THR A 87 -2.78 -1.67 11.37
CA THR A 87 -3.17 -0.91 10.18
C THR A 87 -2.29 -1.36 9.03
N ALA A 88 -2.89 -2.02 8.03
CA ALA A 88 -2.14 -2.65 6.94
C ALA A 88 -1.43 -1.65 6.04
N ASP A 89 -2.09 -0.51 5.78
CA ASP A 89 -1.70 0.44 4.75
C ASP A 89 -1.79 1.86 5.32
N SER A 90 -0.68 2.61 5.27
CA SER A 90 -0.67 3.99 5.75
C SER A 90 -1.19 5.00 4.73
N GLY A 91 -1.60 4.53 3.55
CA GLY A 91 -1.92 5.39 2.41
C GLY A 91 -0.72 6.13 1.80
N LEU A 92 0.48 5.89 2.33
CA LEU A 92 1.70 6.57 1.89
C LEU A 92 2.48 5.69 0.91
N PRO A 93 3.10 6.28 -0.13
CA PRO A 93 4.07 5.57 -0.95
C PRO A 93 5.21 5.00 -0.10
N CYS A 94 5.68 3.81 -0.48
CA CYS A 94 6.81 3.19 0.19
C CYS A 94 8.06 4.08 0.10
N LEU A 95 8.54 4.57 1.24
CA LEU A 95 9.71 5.45 1.33
C LEU A 95 11.01 4.82 0.82
N LYS A 96 11.10 3.48 0.74
CA LYS A 96 12.30 2.78 0.24
C LYS A 96 12.35 2.66 -1.28
N CYS A 97 11.20 2.65 -1.95
CA CYS A 97 11.14 2.48 -3.41
C CYS A 97 10.35 3.58 -4.12
N GLY A 98 9.97 4.65 -3.41
CA GLY A 98 9.12 5.74 -3.93
C GLY A 98 7.77 5.25 -4.46
N GLY A 99 7.25 4.13 -3.96
CA GLY A 99 6.00 3.53 -4.44
C GLY A 99 6.09 2.69 -5.71
N LYS A 100 7.29 2.52 -6.30
CA LYS A 100 7.49 1.72 -7.52
C LYS A 100 7.39 0.21 -7.29
N GLY A 101 7.52 -0.26 -6.05
CA GLY A 101 7.49 -1.69 -5.69
C GLY A 101 8.79 -2.47 -6.00
N VAL A 102 9.76 -1.81 -6.63
CA VAL A 102 11.08 -2.33 -6.98
C VAL A 102 12.17 -1.30 -6.68
N ILE A 103 13.42 -1.76 -6.53
CA ILE A 103 14.61 -0.92 -6.33
C ILE A 103 15.64 -1.35 -7.37
N SER A 104 16.31 -0.39 -8.01
CA SER A 104 17.40 -0.65 -8.95
C SER A 104 18.60 -1.25 -8.21
N LYS A 105 19.15 -2.34 -8.75
CA LYS A 105 20.44 -2.88 -8.32
C LYS A 105 21.50 -1.90 -8.84
N LYS A 106 22.22 -1.28 -7.91
CA LYS A 106 23.51 -0.67 -8.22
C LYS A 106 24.51 -1.76 -8.60
#